data_AF-A0A372QN12-F1
#
_entry.id   AF-A0A372QN12-F1
#
_cell.length_a   1.000
_cell.length_b   1.000
_cell.length_c   1.000
_cell.angle_alpha   90.00
_cell.angle_beta   90.00
_cell.angle_gamma   90.00
#
_symmetry.space_group_name_H-M   'P 1'
#
loop_
_entity.id
_entity.type
_entity.pdbx_description
1 polymer ?
#
loop_
_entity_poly.entity_id
_entity_poly.type
_entity_poly.pdbx_seq_one_letter_code
_entity_poly.pdbx_strand_id
1 'polypeptide(L)'
;MDAFFTNRSFSIEQLLEKCEKRAGGKKEFEKINFIVARPIGDNMINAGVFLIRNSDWARDFLRNGVQSRYDRANTGMREQQAMRDAIQLPNWKPNVLYLNRDDHTINTFPDRYIRGDFIVHYAPELGCPADPVLKGLSKLKMLEENPNANITLPF
;
A
#
# COMPACT_ATOMS: atom_id res chain seq x y z
N MET A 1 9.84 4.78 10.92
CA MET A 1 9.46 3.88 9.83
C MET A 1 8.40 2.95 10.39
N ASP A 2 7.24 2.92 9.76
CA ASP A 2 6.04 2.23 10.23
C ASP A 2 5.56 1.14 9.24
N ALA A 3 6.17 1.04 8.06
CA ALA A 3 6.07 -0.11 7.17
C ALA A 3 7.42 -0.82 7.00
N PHE A 4 7.40 -2.16 6.91
CA PHE A 4 8.60 -2.97 6.68
C PHE A 4 8.32 -4.22 5.85
N PHE A 5 9.35 -4.71 5.17
CA PHE A 5 9.30 -5.97 4.41
C PHE A 5 9.32 -7.18 5.35
N THR A 6 8.34 -8.07 5.19
CA THR A 6 8.20 -9.30 5.96
C THR A 6 8.62 -10.54 5.19
N ASN A 7 8.45 -10.53 3.86
CA ASN A 7 8.91 -11.60 2.98
C ASN A 7 10.09 -11.13 2.14
N ARG A 8 11.31 -11.40 2.61
CA ARG A 8 12.55 -11.01 1.92
C ARG A 8 12.88 -11.87 0.69
N SER A 9 12.18 -12.99 0.52
CA SER A 9 12.34 -13.85 -0.66
C SER A 9 11.42 -13.43 -1.82
N PHE A 10 10.45 -12.55 -1.57
CA PHE A 10 9.60 -11.97 -2.59
C PHE A 10 10.22 -10.69 -3.15
N SER A 11 10.32 -10.57 -4.47
CA SER A 11 10.96 -9.42 -5.11
C SER A 11 9.95 -8.41 -5.65
N ILE A 12 10.43 -7.20 -5.96
CA ILE A 12 9.61 -6.15 -6.61
C ILE A 12 9.19 -6.60 -8.02
N GLU A 13 10.03 -7.34 -8.73
CA GLU A 13 9.70 -7.89 -10.04
C GLU A 13 8.54 -8.89 -9.95
N GLN A 14 8.57 -9.80 -8.98
CA GLN A 14 7.48 -10.75 -8.72
C GLN A 14 6.18 -10.02 -8.30
N LEU A 15 6.30 -8.92 -7.56
CA LEU A 15 5.18 -8.03 -7.27
C LEU A 15 4.59 -7.45 -8.57
N LEU A 16 5.43 -6.88 -9.44
CA LEU A 16 4.99 -6.30 -10.71
C LEU A 16 4.33 -7.34 -11.62
N GLU A 17 4.86 -8.57 -11.68
CA GLU A 17 4.23 -9.68 -12.40
C GLU A 17 2.83 -10.02 -11.87
N LYS A 18 2.64 -10.01 -10.53
CA LYS A 18 1.31 -10.20 -9.92
C LYS A 18 0.38 -9.06 -10.30
N CYS A 19 0.85 -7.81 -10.27
CA CYS A 19 0.07 -6.65 -10.66
C CYS A 19 -0.30 -6.68 -12.15
N GLU A 20 0.61 -7.12 -13.02
CA GLU A 20 0.36 -7.29 -14.45
C GLU A 20 -0.77 -8.29 -14.69
N LYS A 21 -0.69 -9.47 -14.06
CA LYS A 21 -1.75 -10.49 -14.15
C LYS A 21 -3.10 -9.95 -13.69
N ARG A 22 -3.13 -9.20 -12.58
CA ARG A 22 -4.35 -8.58 -12.04
C ARG A 22 -4.93 -7.49 -12.92
N ALA A 23 -4.08 -6.75 -13.63
CA ALA A 23 -4.52 -5.72 -14.58
C ALA A 23 -5.15 -6.31 -15.85
N GLY A 24 -5.06 -7.63 -16.08
CA GLY A 24 -5.51 -8.29 -17.31
C GLY A 24 -4.40 -8.56 -18.32
N GLY A 25 -3.14 -8.53 -17.88
CA GLY A 25 -1.95 -8.80 -18.70
C GLY A 25 -1.21 -7.53 -19.13
N LYS A 26 -0.05 -7.73 -19.76
CA LYS A 26 0.92 -6.69 -20.12
C LYS A 26 0.31 -5.42 -20.75
N LYS A 27 -0.53 -5.58 -21.77
CA LYS A 27 -1.12 -4.43 -22.50
C LYS A 27 -1.99 -3.53 -21.63
N GLU A 28 -2.73 -4.11 -20.69
CA GLU A 28 -3.55 -3.33 -19.76
C GLU A 28 -2.67 -2.73 -18.65
N PHE A 29 -1.68 -3.49 -18.18
CA PHE A 29 -0.74 -3.01 -17.18
C PHE A 29 0.11 -1.83 -17.65
N GLU A 30 0.47 -1.79 -18.93
CA GLU A 30 1.17 -0.65 -19.55
C GLU A 30 0.38 0.66 -19.43
N LYS A 31 -0.95 0.62 -19.28
CA LYS A 31 -1.81 1.79 -19.05
C LYS A 31 -1.86 2.22 -17.57
N ILE A 32 -1.47 1.35 -16.64
CA ILE A 32 -1.50 1.63 -15.20
C ILE A 32 -0.30 2.47 -14.79
N ASN A 33 -0.57 3.61 -14.14
CA ASN A 33 0.45 4.51 -13.60
C ASN A 33 0.49 4.49 -12.06
N PHE A 34 -0.59 4.06 -11.40
CA PHE A 34 -0.68 4.08 -9.94
C PHE A 34 -1.27 2.77 -9.41
N ILE A 35 -0.61 2.14 -8.44
CA ILE A 35 -1.04 0.90 -7.81
C ILE A 35 -1.15 1.14 -6.32
N VAL A 36 -2.33 0.91 -5.75
CA VAL A 36 -2.60 1.22 -4.35
C VAL A 36 -3.57 0.22 -3.73
N ALA A 37 -3.37 -0.07 -2.44
CA ALA A 37 -4.27 -0.93 -1.68
C ALA A 37 -5.54 -0.19 -1.27
N ARG A 38 -6.68 -0.89 -1.31
CA ARG A 38 -7.97 -0.40 -0.86
C ARG A 38 -8.61 -1.40 0.13
N PRO A 39 -8.75 -1.02 1.42
CA PRO A 39 -9.30 -1.91 2.43
C PRO A 39 -10.76 -2.32 2.19
N ILE A 40 -11.19 -3.44 2.81
CA ILE A 40 -12.60 -3.89 2.77
C ILE A 40 -13.49 -2.89 3.53
N GLY A 41 -14.63 -2.53 2.92
CA GLY A 41 -15.67 -1.75 3.61
C GLY A 41 -15.35 -0.26 3.78
N ASP A 42 -14.18 0.19 3.32
CA ASP A 42 -13.76 1.58 3.36
C ASP A 42 -13.58 2.12 1.93
N ASN A 43 -14.04 3.35 1.71
CA ASN A 43 -13.81 4.07 0.45
C ASN A 43 -12.42 4.71 0.37
N MET A 44 -11.65 4.64 1.45
CA MET A 44 -10.28 5.11 1.55
C MET A 44 -9.31 4.18 0.84
N ILE A 45 -8.13 4.70 0.48
CA ILE A 45 -6.97 3.91 0.08
C ILE A 45 -5.96 3.85 1.22
N ASN A 46 -4.98 2.96 1.17
CA ASN A 46 -3.80 3.05 2.04
C ASN A 46 -2.64 3.68 1.28
N ALA A 47 -2.32 4.94 1.60
CA ALA A 47 -1.27 5.71 0.92
C ALA A 47 0.12 5.56 1.57
N GLY A 48 0.27 4.79 2.65
CA GLY A 48 1.59 4.56 3.26
C GLY A 48 2.49 3.65 2.42
N VAL A 49 1.91 2.78 1.59
CA VAL A 49 2.64 1.96 0.61
C VAL A 49 1.86 1.90 -0.70
N PHE A 50 2.47 2.42 -1.77
CA PHE A 50 1.94 2.39 -3.13
C PHE A 50 3.08 2.34 -4.15
N LEU A 51 2.75 2.06 -5.41
CA LEU A 51 3.67 2.20 -6.55
C LEU A 51 3.14 3.27 -7.50
N ILE A 52 4.02 4.15 -7.95
CA ILE A 52 3.71 5.15 -8.97
C ILE A 52 4.78 5.11 -10.06
N ARG A 53 4.33 5.01 -11.32
CA ARG A 53 5.22 5.04 -12.48
C ARG A 53 5.76 6.46 -12.67
N ASN A 54 7.06 6.60 -12.94
CA ASN A 54 7.59 7.88 -13.39
C ASN A 54 7.08 8.16 -14.82
N SER A 55 6.06 9.00 -14.94
CA SER A 55 5.42 9.35 -16.20
C SER A 55 4.85 10.77 -16.15
N ASP A 56 4.50 11.33 -17.31
CA ASP A 56 3.81 12.63 -17.37
C ASP A 56 2.46 12.58 -16.65
N TRP A 57 1.76 11.45 -16.74
CA TRP A 57 0.54 11.21 -15.97
C TRP A 57 0.77 11.37 -14.47
N ALA A 58 1.85 10.79 -13.93
CA ALA A 58 2.12 10.86 -12.48
C ALA A 58 2.48 12.28 -12.03
N ARG A 59 3.24 13.01 -12.86
CA ARG A 59 3.57 14.42 -12.60
C ARG A 59 2.31 15.28 -12.58
N ASP A 60 1.44 15.08 -13.55
CA ASP A 60 0.16 15.78 -13.66
C ASP A 60 -0.79 15.40 -12.52
N PHE A 61 -0.88 14.12 -12.16
CA PHE A 61 -1.67 13.63 -11.04
C PHE A 61 -1.23 14.27 -9.72
N LEU A 62 0.07 14.32 -9.43
CA LEU A 62 0.57 14.94 -8.20
C LEU A 62 0.30 16.46 -8.16
N ARG A 63 0.50 17.17 -9.28
CA ARG A 63 0.33 18.63 -9.34
C ARG A 63 -1.14 19.06 -9.40
N ASN A 64 -1.91 18.47 -10.30
CA ASN A 64 -3.25 18.93 -10.63
C ASN A 64 -4.34 18.05 -10.00
N GLY A 65 -4.03 16.82 -9.61
CA GLY A 65 -4.92 15.95 -8.84
C GLY A 65 -4.76 16.12 -7.33
N VAL A 66 -3.55 15.91 -6.80
CA VAL A 66 -3.31 15.86 -5.35
C VAL A 66 -3.09 17.26 -4.76
N GLN A 67 -2.16 18.05 -5.29
CA GLN A 67 -1.86 19.39 -4.76
C GLN A 67 -3.01 20.38 -4.92
N SER A 68 -3.89 20.19 -5.91
CA SER A 68 -5.10 21.01 -6.05
C SER A 68 -6.09 20.83 -4.89
N ARG A 69 -5.96 19.71 -4.14
CA ARG A 69 -6.73 19.42 -2.93
C ARG A 69 -6.04 19.92 -1.67
N TYR A 70 -5.50 21.13 -1.73
CA TYR A 70 -4.86 21.79 -0.58
C TYR A 70 -5.83 21.95 0.61
N ASP A 71 -7.14 21.95 0.38
CA ASP A 71 -8.18 21.86 1.41
C ASP A 71 -7.97 20.67 2.37
N ARG A 72 -7.38 19.58 1.86
CA ARG A 72 -7.07 18.38 2.64
C ARG A 72 -5.76 18.47 3.40
N ALA A 73 -4.87 19.44 3.14
CA ALA A 73 -3.54 19.49 3.77
C ALA A 73 -3.60 19.49 5.31
N ASN A 74 -4.64 20.12 5.88
CA ASN A 74 -4.83 20.23 7.33
C ASN A 74 -6.11 19.57 7.84
N THR A 75 -6.84 18.81 7.00
CA THR A 75 -8.14 18.22 7.36
C THR A 75 -8.27 16.78 6.86
N GLY A 76 -9.06 15.97 7.56
CA GLY A 76 -9.28 14.56 7.20
C GLY A 76 -7.99 13.74 7.22
N MET A 77 -7.90 12.73 6.34
CA MET A 77 -6.72 11.86 6.21
C MET A 77 -5.65 12.46 5.27
N ARG A 78 -5.59 13.79 5.16
CA ARG A 78 -4.54 14.55 4.48
C ARG A 78 -4.25 14.07 3.05
N GLU A 79 -2.99 13.74 2.75
CA GLU A 79 -2.56 13.33 1.42
C GLU A 79 -3.25 12.05 0.97
N GLN A 80 -3.51 11.10 1.87
CA GLN A 80 -4.25 9.88 1.56
C GLN A 80 -5.66 10.20 1.04
N GLN A 81 -6.35 11.12 1.70
CA GLN A 81 -7.69 11.55 1.26
C GLN A 81 -7.63 12.39 -0.02
N ALA A 82 -6.64 13.26 -0.17
CA ALA A 82 -6.43 14.03 -1.40
C ALA A 82 -6.20 13.11 -2.60
N MET A 83 -5.32 12.11 -2.46
CA MET A 83 -5.09 11.08 -3.47
C MET A 83 -6.36 10.29 -3.76
N ARG A 84 -7.07 9.83 -2.73
CA ARG A 84 -8.34 9.09 -2.87
C ARG A 84 -9.38 9.87 -3.64
N ASP A 85 -9.58 11.15 -3.31
CA ASP A 85 -10.57 11.97 -3.98
C ASP A 85 -10.18 12.22 -5.45
N ALA A 86 -8.89 12.44 -5.73
CA ALA A 86 -8.40 12.65 -7.08
C ALA A 86 -8.59 11.42 -7.97
N ILE A 87 -8.18 10.22 -7.52
CA ILE A 87 -8.27 8.98 -8.32
C ILE A 87 -9.71 8.50 -8.60
N GLN A 88 -10.72 9.15 -8.03
CA GLN A 88 -12.13 8.90 -8.38
C GLN A 88 -12.57 9.68 -9.63
N LEU A 89 -11.85 10.72 -10.03
CA LEU A 89 -12.19 11.54 -11.18
C LEU A 89 -11.91 10.81 -12.50
N PRO A 90 -12.72 11.05 -13.56
CA PRO A 90 -12.62 10.30 -14.82
C PRO A 90 -11.27 10.36 -15.54
N ASN A 91 -10.51 11.44 -15.35
CA ASN A 91 -9.20 11.63 -15.97
C ASN A 91 -8.07 10.85 -15.26
N TRP A 92 -8.24 10.47 -14.00
CA TRP A 92 -7.24 9.75 -13.22
C TRP A 92 -7.58 8.26 -13.09
N LYS A 93 -8.85 7.95 -12.80
CA LYS A 93 -9.34 6.62 -12.48
C LYS A 93 -8.89 5.50 -13.44
N PRO A 94 -8.87 5.68 -14.78
CA PRO A 94 -8.51 4.62 -15.72
C PRO A 94 -7.06 4.12 -15.59
N ASN A 95 -6.16 4.91 -15.01
CA ASN A 95 -4.74 4.57 -14.88
C ASN A 95 -4.37 4.02 -13.49
N VAL A 96 -5.37 3.66 -12.68
CA VAL A 96 -5.19 3.19 -11.30
C VAL A 96 -5.55 1.71 -11.19
N LEU A 97 -4.63 0.92 -10.66
CA LEU A 97 -4.89 -0.46 -10.25
C LEU A 97 -5.14 -0.48 -8.74
N TYR A 98 -6.37 -0.81 -8.37
CA TYR A 98 -6.75 -1.01 -6.97
C TYR A 98 -6.51 -2.45 -6.54
N LEU A 99 -5.65 -2.62 -5.55
CA LEU A 99 -5.48 -3.88 -4.82
C LEU A 99 -6.57 -3.94 -3.74
N ASN A 100 -7.74 -4.39 -4.16
CA ASN A 100 -8.96 -4.37 -3.36
C ASN A 100 -9.00 -5.50 -2.32
N ARG A 101 -9.73 -5.23 -1.24
CA ARG A 101 -10.15 -6.20 -0.23
C ARG A 101 -9.02 -6.68 0.66
N ASP A 102 -8.32 -5.74 1.29
CA ASP A 102 -7.22 -6.05 2.22
C ASP A 102 -6.17 -6.94 1.56
N ASP A 103 -5.89 -6.60 0.30
CA ASP A 103 -5.03 -7.41 -0.53
C ASP A 103 -3.60 -7.41 0.02
N HIS A 104 -3.16 -8.59 0.46
CA HIS A 104 -1.89 -8.85 1.12
C HIS A 104 -0.65 -8.68 0.21
N THR A 105 -0.79 -8.10 -0.98
CA THR A 105 0.27 -8.04 -1.99
C THR A 105 1.33 -6.99 -1.67
N ILE A 106 0.95 -5.82 -1.11
CA ILE A 106 1.91 -4.73 -0.82
C ILE A 106 1.66 -3.97 0.48
N ASN A 107 0.53 -4.14 1.15
CA ASN A 107 0.15 -3.26 2.26
C ASN A 107 -0.81 -3.99 3.20
N THR A 108 -0.26 -4.83 4.05
CA THR A 108 -1.02 -5.60 5.04
C THR A 108 -1.00 -4.89 6.40
N PHE A 109 -2.16 -4.81 7.08
CA PHE A 109 -2.23 -4.38 8.47
C PHE A 109 -1.71 -5.47 9.43
N PRO A 110 -1.06 -5.12 10.57
CA PRO A 110 -0.45 -6.10 11.47
C PRO A 110 -1.39 -7.20 11.97
N ASP A 111 -2.62 -6.84 12.35
CA ASP A 111 -3.66 -7.75 12.85
C ASP A 111 -4.16 -8.75 11.79
N ARG A 112 -3.89 -8.48 10.51
CA ARG A 112 -4.26 -9.31 9.37
C ARG A 112 -3.09 -10.06 8.77
N TYR A 113 -1.88 -9.87 9.30
CA TYR A 113 -0.69 -10.52 8.77
C TYR A 113 -0.88 -12.03 8.62
N ILE A 114 -0.63 -12.52 7.41
CA ILE A 114 -0.45 -13.94 7.14
C ILE A 114 0.97 -14.19 6.64
N ARG A 115 1.47 -15.40 6.88
CA ARG A 115 2.82 -15.75 6.47
C ARG A 115 2.96 -15.67 4.94
N GLY A 116 3.99 -14.96 4.49
CA GLY A 116 4.29 -14.78 3.07
C GLY A 116 3.89 -13.41 2.54
N ASP A 117 3.14 -12.62 3.32
CA ASP A 117 2.86 -11.22 3.00
C ASP A 117 4.14 -10.44 2.79
N PHE A 118 4.10 -9.48 1.87
CA PHE A 118 5.32 -8.82 1.43
C PHE A 118 5.72 -7.66 2.34
N ILE A 119 4.79 -6.75 2.61
CA ILE A 119 5.01 -5.57 3.44
C ILE A 119 3.88 -5.48 4.45
N VAL A 120 4.25 -5.30 5.71
CA VAL A 120 3.33 -4.96 6.79
C VAL A 120 3.47 -3.47 7.09
N HIS A 121 2.35 -2.79 7.23
CA HIS A 121 2.28 -1.35 7.47
C HIS A 121 1.43 -1.07 8.72
N TYR A 122 2.10 -0.56 9.75
CA TYR A 122 1.52 -0.04 10.97
C TYR A 122 1.05 1.39 10.69
N ALA A 123 -0.25 1.57 10.43
CA ALA A 123 -0.82 2.89 10.15
C ALA A 123 -1.57 3.42 11.38
N PRO A 124 -0.88 3.99 12.40
CA PRO A 124 -1.56 4.49 13.58
C PRO A 124 -2.39 5.73 13.24
N GLU A 125 -3.54 5.89 13.91
CA GLU A 125 -4.33 7.11 13.79
C GLU A 125 -3.62 8.31 14.45
N LEU A 126 -2.88 8.07 15.53
CA LEU A 126 -2.15 9.09 16.30
C LEU A 126 -0.83 8.55 16.84
N GLY A 127 0.21 9.39 16.81
CA GLY A 127 1.50 9.12 17.43
C GLY A 127 2.46 8.26 16.60
N CYS A 128 3.64 8.00 17.17
CA CYS A 128 4.65 7.15 16.55
C CYS A 128 4.43 5.68 16.98
N PRO A 129 4.29 4.71 16.06
CA PRO A 129 4.02 3.31 16.39
C PRO A 129 5.32 2.55 16.69
N ALA A 130 6.30 3.17 17.36
CA ALA A 130 7.63 2.59 17.53
C ALA A 130 7.60 1.24 18.27
N ASP A 131 6.92 1.18 19.42
CA ASP A 131 6.79 -0.03 20.23
C ASP A 131 6.16 -1.21 19.47
N PRO A 132 4.98 -1.06 18.83
CA PRO A 132 4.37 -2.17 18.09
C PRO A 132 5.19 -2.58 16.87
N VAL A 133 5.85 -1.64 16.17
CA VAL A 133 6.77 -1.94 15.07
C VAL A 133 7.96 -2.77 15.54
N LEU A 134 8.62 -2.37 16.63
CA LEU A 134 9.76 -3.11 17.19
C LEU A 134 9.38 -4.52 17.64
N LYS A 135 8.19 -4.67 18.26
CA LYS A 135 7.64 -6.00 18.60
C LYS A 135 7.39 -6.84 17.35
N GLY A 136 6.80 -6.25 16.31
CA GLY A 136 6.57 -6.92 15.02
C GLY A 136 7.87 -7.42 14.39
N LEU A 137 8.90 -6.57 14.33
CA LEU A 137 10.23 -6.95 13.85
C LEU A 137 10.85 -8.10 14.67
N SER A 138 10.71 -8.07 16.00
CA SER A 138 11.16 -9.16 16.85
C SER A 138 10.45 -10.48 16.55
N LYS A 139 9.14 -10.45 16.25
CA LYS A 139 8.38 -11.66 15.86
C LYS A 139 8.84 -12.22 14.51
N LEU A 140 9.20 -11.36 13.55
CA LEU A 140 9.78 -11.81 12.29
C LEU A 140 11.14 -12.47 12.47
N LYS A 141 11.98 -11.91 13.34
CA LYS A 141 13.26 -12.55 13.68
C LYS A 141 13.07 -13.95 14.26
N MET A 142 12.03 -14.16 15.06
CA MET A 142 11.67 -15.50 15.53
C MET A 142 11.33 -16.47 14.39
N LEU A 143 10.80 -16.00 13.26
CA LEU A 143 10.56 -16.85 12.09
C LEU A 143 11.86 -17.21 11.34
N GLU A 144 12.88 -16.36 11.40
CA GLU A 144 14.21 -16.66 10.86
C GLU A 144 14.87 -17.79 11.69
N GLU A 145 14.70 -17.76 13.01
CA GLU A 145 15.25 -18.76 13.94
C GLU A 145 14.42 -20.04 14.01
N ASN A 146 13.09 -19.93 13.92
CA ASN A 146 12.14 -21.03 13.90
C ASN A 146 11.09 -20.80 12.80
N PRO A 147 11.35 -21.30 11.57
CA PRO A 147 10.45 -21.14 10.44
C PRO A 147 9.05 -21.72 10.66
N ASN A 148 8.85 -22.59 11.64
CA ASN A 148 7.55 -23.21 11.92
C ASN A 148 6.77 -22.51 13.04
N ALA A 149 7.33 -21.46 13.67
CA ALA A 149 6.66 -20.74 14.75
C ALA A 149 5.39 -20.02 14.26
N ASN A 150 4.27 -20.18 14.96
CA ASN A 150 3.09 -19.37 14.70
C ASN A 150 3.27 -17.99 15.36
N ILE A 151 3.13 -16.92 14.58
CA ILE A 151 3.26 -15.55 15.09
C ILE A 151 2.01 -14.74 14.75
N THR A 152 1.68 -13.82 15.63
CA THR A 152 0.76 -12.72 15.36
C THR A 152 1.55 -11.41 15.51
N LEU A 153 1.23 -10.42 14.68
CA LEU A 153 1.83 -9.10 14.81
C LEU A 153 0.88 -8.22 15.64
N PRO A 154 1.39 -7.55 16.70
CA PRO A 154 0.57 -6.63 17.47
C PRO A 154 0.27 -5.38 16.63
N PHE A 155 -0.84 -4.71 16.94
CA PHE A 155 -1.08 -3.32 16.53
C PHE A 155 -0.62 -2.37 17.64
#